data_AF-A0A962MYZ8-F1
#
_entry.id   AF-A0A962MYZ8-F1
#
_cell.length_a   1.000
_cell.length_b   1.000
_cell.length_c   1.000
_cell.angle_alpha   90.00
_cell.angle_beta   90.00
_cell.angle_gamma   90.00
#
_symmetry.space_group_name_H-M   'P 1'
#
loop_
_entity.id
_entity.type
_entity.pdbx_description
1 polymer ?
#
loop_
_entity_poly.entity_id
_entity_poly.type
_entity_poly.pdbx_seq_one_letter_code
_entity_poly.pdbx_strand_id
1 'polypeptide(L)'
;MKKSVLPSTLLLLFSLFAQSVLAADNFPAQQHFAGQNLILNGKGIRTRLVFNLYTAGLYLQAPDRDANAILTASQPMALRLQITSGMITSENMEAAVREGFQKSAPNQPQLQQRIEQLIAVFKQPIKDGDLYDFIYRPQNLIILKNSRQAATIAGADFKQAFYGIWLGARPAQGNLKNALLGSGD
;
A
#
# COMPACT_ATOMS: atom_id res chain seq x y z
N MET A 1 -32.22 74.09 0.09
CA MET A 1 -30.78 73.72 -0.07
C MET A 1 -30.74 72.22 -0.36
N LYS A 2 -30.42 71.83 -1.61
CA LYS A 2 -30.41 70.44 -2.08
C LYS A 2 -29.12 69.76 -1.60
N LYS A 3 -29.23 68.64 -0.86
CA LYS A 3 -28.08 67.77 -0.54
C LYS A 3 -28.20 66.51 -1.38
N SER A 4 -27.41 66.42 -2.45
CA SER A 4 -27.24 65.20 -3.24
C SER A 4 -26.41 64.20 -2.44
N VAL A 5 -26.90 62.98 -2.29
CA VAL A 5 -26.14 61.84 -1.72
C VAL A 5 -25.79 60.93 -2.89
N LEU A 6 -24.50 60.84 -3.23
CA LEU A 6 -23.97 59.85 -4.18
C LEU A 6 -23.91 58.47 -3.49
N PRO A 7 -24.32 57.37 -4.13
CA PRO A 7 -24.05 56.04 -3.62
C PRO A 7 -22.64 55.60 -4.03
N SER A 8 -21.75 55.40 -3.07
CA SER A 8 -20.45 54.76 -3.28
C SER A 8 -20.65 53.25 -3.45
N THR A 9 -20.47 52.75 -4.66
CA THR A 9 -20.45 51.32 -4.97
C THR A 9 -19.15 50.71 -4.47
N LEU A 10 -19.21 49.96 -3.37
CA LEU A 10 -18.09 49.18 -2.85
C LEU A 10 -17.94 47.90 -3.69
N LEU A 11 -16.95 47.87 -4.58
CA LEU A 11 -16.61 46.70 -5.38
C LEU A 11 -15.88 45.68 -4.49
N LEU A 12 -16.60 44.66 -4.02
CA LEU A 12 -16.04 43.53 -3.27
C LEU A 12 -15.30 42.60 -4.25
N LEU A 13 -13.97 42.75 -4.31
CA LEU A 13 -13.09 41.81 -5.02
C LEU A 13 -13.05 40.50 -4.23
N PHE A 14 -13.88 39.54 -4.63
CA PHE A 14 -13.77 38.14 -4.21
C PHE A 14 -12.50 37.55 -4.84
N SER A 15 -11.42 37.50 -4.09
CA SER A 15 -10.24 36.72 -4.46
C SER A 15 -10.63 35.23 -4.45
N LEU A 16 -10.93 34.69 -5.63
CA LEU A 16 -11.02 33.25 -5.85
C LEU A 16 -9.64 32.64 -5.62
N PHE A 17 -9.37 32.18 -4.39
CA PHE A 17 -8.30 31.22 -4.17
C PHE A 17 -8.71 29.93 -4.88
N ALA A 18 -8.17 29.74 -6.09
CA ALA A 18 -8.14 28.42 -6.70
C ALA A 18 -7.26 27.54 -5.82
N GLN A 19 -7.87 26.86 -4.84
CA GLN A 19 -7.24 25.74 -4.18
C GLN A 19 -7.12 24.66 -5.25
N SER A 20 -5.94 24.55 -5.86
CA SER A 20 -5.59 23.36 -6.59
C SER A 20 -5.69 22.21 -5.60
N VAL A 21 -6.72 21.37 -5.75
CA VAL A 21 -6.78 20.09 -5.06
C VAL A 21 -5.64 19.28 -5.66
N LEU A 22 -4.43 19.42 -5.12
CA LEU A 22 -3.37 18.46 -5.37
C LEU A 22 -3.96 17.11 -4.99
N ALA A 23 -3.98 16.17 -5.95
CA ALA A 23 -4.42 14.82 -5.67
C ALA A 23 -3.64 14.34 -4.44
N ALA A 24 -4.36 14.01 -3.36
CA ALA A 24 -3.74 13.59 -2.13
C ALA A 24 -2.83 12.39 -2.43
N ASP A 25 -1.58 12.44 -1.95
CA ASP A 25 -0.67 11.30 -2.09
C ASP A 25 -1.32 10.09 -1.41
N ASN A 26 -1.51 9.00 -2.15
CA ASN A 26 -2.04 7.75 -1.61
C ASN A 26 -1.09 7.10 -0.60
N PHE A 27 0.12 7.66 -0.46
CA PHE A 27 1.14 7.28 0.50
C PHE A 27 1.50 8.45 1.45
N PRO A 28 0.57 8.91 2.31
CA PRO A 28 0.88 9.97 3.27
C PRO A 28 1.98 9.51 4.25
N ALA A 29 2.73 10.47 4.80
CA ALA A 29 3.83 10.19 5.74
C ALA A 29 3.38 9.41 7.00
N GLN A 30 2.11 9.55 7.39
CA GLN A 30 1.48 8.81 8.47
C GLN A 30 0.06 8.42 8.05
N GLN A 31 -0.36 7.22 8.42
CA GLN A 31 -1.69 6.70 8.10
C GLN A 31 -2.23 5.85 9.26
N HIS A 32 -3.54 5.90 9.45
CA HIS A 32 -4.23 5.06 10.43
C HIS A 32 -4.59 3.70 9.82
N PHE A 33 -4.04 2.63 10.39
CA PHE A 33 -4.30 1.26 10.00
C PHE A 33 -4.73 0.44 11.21
N ALA A 34 -5.92 -0.16 11.13
CA ALA A 34 -6.45 -1.06 12.16
C ALA A 34 -6.36 -0.50 13.61
N GLY A 35 -6.62 0.79 13.80
CA GLY A 35 -6.57 1.41 15.13
C GLY A 35 -5.22 2.00 15.52
N GLN A 36 -4.17 1.84 14.70
CA GLN A 36 -2.82 2.31 14.99
C GLN A 36 -2.37 3.36 13.97
N ASN A 37 -1.64 4.38 14.45
CA ASN A 37 -0.93 5.30 13.59
C ASN A 37 0.40 4.66 13.17
N LEU A 38 0.60 4.47 11.87
CA LEU A 38 1.85 3.94 11.31
C LEU A 38 2.49 5.00 10.41
N ILE A 39 3.82 5.01 10.40
CA ILE A 39 4.65 5.95 9.65
C ILE A 39 5.13 5.27 8.37
N LEU A 40 5.10 5.99 7.26
CA LEU A 40 5.66 5.52 5.99
C LEU A 40 7.18 5.35 6.14
N ASN A 41 7.64 4.11 6.15
CA ASN A 41 9.06 3.77 6.20
C ASN A 41 9.75 4.01 4.85
N GLY A 42 9.03 3.72 3.77
CA GLY A 42 9.52 3.90 2.41
C GLY A 42 8.49 3.48 1.37
N LYS A 43 8.62 4.01 0.16
CA LYS A 43 7.77 3.69 -1.00
C LYS A 43 8.59 3.52 -2.27
N GLY A 44 8.15 2.66 -3.17
CA GLY A 44 8.81 2.41 -4.44
C GLY A 44 7.89 1.77 -5.47
N ILE A 45 8.38 1.67 -6.71
CA ILE A 45 7.61 1.15 -7.84
C ILE A 45 8.04 -0.28 -8.17
N ARG A 46 7.07 -1.17 -8.33
CA ARG A 46 7.27 -2.49 -8.95
C ARG A 46 7.27 -2.32 -10.46
N THR A 47 8.36 -2.70 -11.10
CA THR A 47 8.54 -2.64 -12.56
C THR A 47 8.91 -4.00 -13.11
N ARG A 48 8.16 -4.52 -14.09
CA ARG A 48 8.53 -5.75 -14.81
C ARG A 48 8.97 -5.37 -16.22
N LEU A 49 10.22 -5.73 -16.56
CA LEU A 49 10.90 -5.27 -17.78
C LEU A 49 10.95 -3.74 -17.81
N VAL A 50 10.05 -3.10 -18.55
CA VAL A 50 9.96 -1.63 -18.70
C VAL A 50 8.64 -1.07 -18.17
N PHE A 51 7.77 -1.92 -17.65
CA PHE A 51 6.43 -1.50 -17.27
C PHE A 51 6.24 -1.40 -15.76
N ASN A 52 5.78 -0.24 -15.30
CA ASN A 52 5.38 -0.03 -13.92
C ASN A 52 4.06 -0.74 -13.66
N LEU A 53 4.00 -1.55 -12.62
CA LEU A 53 2.86 -2.37 -12.27
C LEU A 53 2.05 -1.71 -11.15
N TYR A 54 2.72 -1.38 -10.05
CA TYR A 54 2.13 -0.70 -8.91
C TYR A 54 3.18 0.10 -8.14
N THR A 55 2.71 1.05 -7.33
CA THR A 55 3.51 1.64 -6.24
C THR A 55 3.23 0.88 -4.96
N ALA A 56 4.26 0.56 -4.18
CA ALA A 56 4.12 -0.03 -2.86
C ALA A 56 4.71 0.91 -1.80
N GLY A 57 4.10 0.90 -0.60
CA GLY A 57 4.60 1.61 0.57
C GLY A 57 4.53 0.72 1.80
N LEU A 58 5.60 0.73 2.59
CA LEU A 58 5.70 0.02 3.87
C LEU A 58 5.47 0.99 5.01
N TYR A 59 4.56 0.65 5.91
CA TYR A 59 4.24 1.44 7.10
C TYR A 59 4.56 0.66 8.37
N LEU A 60 5.31 1.30 9.27
CA LEU A 60 5.80 0.72 10.51
C LEU A 60 5.46 1.62 11.71
N GLN A 61 5.56 1.09 12.93
CA GLN A 61 5.41 1.91 14.15
C GLN A 61 6.59 2.86 14.36
N ALA A 62 7.80 2.43 13.98
CA ALA A 62 9.02 3.22 13.96
C ALA A 62 9.81 2.86 12.69
N PRO A 63 10.56 3.81 12.11
CA PRO A 63 11.41 3.51 10.96
C PRO A 63 12.41 2.40 11.24
N ASP A 64 12.58 1.49 10.27
CA ASP A 64 13.52 0.38 10.34
C ASP A 64 14.00 0.01 8.94
N ARG A 65 15.27 -0.39 8.84
CA ARG A 65 15.93 -0.80 7.60
C ARG A 65 16.29 -2.29 7.61
N ASP A 66 16.16 -2.98 8.74
CA ASP A 66 16.42 -4.41 8.85
C ASP A 66 15.20 -5.22 8.41
N ALA A 67 15.29 -5.77 7.21
CA ALA A 67 14.23 -6.61 6.66
C ALA A 67 13.88 -7.82 7.54
N ASN A 68 14.86 -8.46 8.18
CA ASN A 68 14.62 -9.64 8.99
C ASN A 68 13.94 -9.28 10.31
N ALA A 69 14.34 -8.16 10.92
CA ALA A 69 13.66 -7.62 12.09
C ALA A 69 12.17 -7.33 11.78
N ILE A 70 11.89 -6.64 10.68
CA ILE A 70 10.52 -6.34 10.24
C ILE A 70 9.72 -7.63 9.96
N LEU A 71 10.30 -8.59 9.25
CA LEU A 71 9.64 -9.84 8.89
C LEU A 71 9.29 -10.69 10.11
N THR A 72 10.12 -10.69 11.15
CA THR A 72 9.93 -11.51 12.36
C THR A 72 9.21 -10.76 13.48
N ALA A 73 9.08 -9.44 13.40
CA ALA A 73 8.41 -8.63 14.41
C ALA A 73 6.93 -9.01 14.57
N SER A 74 6.47 -9.05 15.83
CA SER A 74 5.06 -9.23 16.17
C SER A 74 4.36 -7.90 16.46
N GLN A 75 4.76 -6.84 15.74
CA GLN A 75 4.21 -5.49 15.87
C GLN A 75 3.29 -5.14 14.69
N PRO A 76 2.28 -4.26 14.88
CA PRO A 76 1.47 -3.76 13.78
C PRO A 76 2.30 -3.14 12.65
N MET A 77 1.94 -3.48 11.41
CA MET A 77 2.54 -2.91 10.20
C MET A 77 1.55 -3.01 9.04
N ALA A 78 1.77 -2.24 7.99
CA ALA A 78 0.97 -2.32 6.78
C ALA A 78 1.83 -2.24 5.52
N LEU A 79 1.45 -3.00 4.51
CA LEU A 79 1.93 -2.83 3.15
C LEU A 79 0.76 -2.32 2.30
N ARG A 80 0.90 -1.13 1.71
CA ARG A 80 -0.07 -0.57 0.77
C ARG A 80 0.42 -0.76 -0.65
N LEU A 81 -0.45 -1.20 -1.55
CA LEU A 81 -0.23 -1.20 -2.99
C LEU A 81 -1.24 -0.27 -3.66
N GLN A 82 -0.77 0.58 -4.58
CA GLN A 82 -1.61 1.29 -5.54
C GLN A 82 -1.34 0.71 -6.92
N ILE A 83 -2.36 0.11 -7.52
CA ILE A 83 -2.30 -0.38 -8.89
C ILE A 83 -2.15 0.81 -9.83
N THR A 84 -1.16 0.75 -10.72
CA THR A 84 -0.86 1.82 -11.70
C THR A 84 -0.86 1.32 -13.14
N SER A 85 -1.34 0.09 -13.37
CA SER A 85 -1.28 -0.56 -14.68
C SER A 85 -2.39 -1.58 -14.88
N GLY A 86 -3.03 -1.52 -16.05
CA GLY A 86 -4.02 -2.50 -16.49
C GLY A 86 -3.45 -3.90 -16.77
N MET A 87 -2.13 -4.09 -16.75
CA MET A 87 -1.54 -5.43 -16.83
C MET A 87 -1.71 -6.24 -15.56
N ILE A 88 -2.07 -5.61 -14.44
CA ILE A 88 -2.41 -6.34 -13.23
C ILE A 88 -3.84 -6.84 -13.37
N THR A 89 -4.00 -7.96 -14.07
CA THR A 89 -5.25 -8.72 -14.11
C THR A 89 -5.31 -9.71 -12.95
N SER A 90 -6.49 -10.28 -12.71
CA SER A 90 -6.69 -11.32 -11.70
C SER A 90 -5.78 -12.52 -11.93
N GLU A 91 -5.63 -12.97 -13.19
CA GLU A 91 -4.79 -14.11 -13.57
C GLU A 91 -3.30 -13.81 -13.34
N ASN A 92 -2.84 -12.62 -13.73
CA ASN A 92 -1.46 -12.20 -13.53
C ASN A 92 -1.14 -12.04 -12.04
N MET A 93 -2.08 -11.53 -11.25
CA MET A 93 -1.92 -11.40 -9.81
C MET A 93 -1.87 -12.78 -9.14
N GLU A 94 -2.72 -13.72 -9.53
CA GLU A 94 -2.66 -15.10 -9.05
C GLU A 94 -1.28 -15.72 -9.28
N ALA A 95 -0.79 -15.65 -10.53
CA ALA A 95 0.52 -16.18 -10.88
C ALA A 95 1.65 -15.51 -10.07
N ALA A 96 1.60 -14.19 -9.91
CA ALA A 96 2.57 -13.42 -9.15
C ALA A 96 2.56 -13.76 -7.65
N VAL A 97 1.37 -13.99 -7.06
CA VAL A 97 1.24 -14.42 -5.66
C VAL A 97 1.89 -15.80 -5.48
N ARG A 98 1.57 -16.76 -6.35
CA ARG A 98 2.15 -18.12 -6.28
C ARG A 98 3.67 -18.09 -6.39
N GLU A 99 4.20 -17.36 -7.37
CA GLU A 99 5.66 -17.17 -7.53
C GLU A 99 6.29 -16.49 -6.30
N GLY A 100 5.62 -15.46 -5.76
CA GLY A 100 6.06 -14.74 -4.57
C GLY A 100 6.23 -15.68 -3.38
N PHE A 101 5.22 -16.48 -3.06
CA PHE A 101 5.29 -17.45 -1.96
C PHE A 101 6.32 -18.55 -2.20
N GLN A 102 6.50 -19.01 -3.44
CA GLN A 102 7.56 -19.98 -3.76
C GLN A 102 8.95 -19.42 -3.45
N LYS A 103 9.17 -18.11 -3.63
CA LYS A 103 10.43 -17.46 -3.31
C LYS A 103 10.61 -17.17 -1.83
N SER A 104 9.57 -16.65 -1.17
CA SER A 104 9.61 -16.18 0.21
C SER A 104 9.50 -17.28 1.25
N ALA A 105 8.76 -18.34 0.95
CA ALA A 105 8.46 -19.44 1.86
C ALA A 105 8.44 -20.79 1.10
N PRO A 106 9.57 -21.22 0.51
CA PRO A 106 9.63 -22.47 -0.23
C PRO A 106 9.30 -23.66 0.68
N ASN A 107 8.59 -24.65 0.14
CA ASN A 107 8.27 -25.93 0.79
C ASN A 107 7.45 -25.79 2.09
N GLN A 108 6.48 -24.87 2.12
CA GLN A 108 5.59 -24.65 3.27
C GLN A 108 4.13 -25.04 2.93
N PRO A 109 3.80 -26.35 2.85
CA PRO A 109 2.46 -26.80 2.45
C PRO A 109 1.34 -26.33 3.39
N GLN A 110 1.65 -26.08 4.67
CA GLN A 110 0.70 -25.55 5.65
C GLN A 110 0.24 -24.11 5.36
N LEU A 111 0.89 -23.41 4.42
CA LEU A 111 0.44 -22.09 3.94
C LEU A 111 -0.58 -22.20 2.82
N GLN A 112 -0.72 -23.36 2.16
CA GLN A 112 -1.44 -23.47 0.88
C GLN A 112 -2.89 -22.98 0.97
N GLN A 113 -3.65 -23.43 1.98
CA GLN A 113 -5.05 -23.00 2.15
C GLN A 113 -5.16 -21.48 2.32
N ARG A 114 -4.22 -20.85 3.02
CA ARG A 114 -4.17 -19.40 3.24
C ARG A 114 -3.72 -18.64 2.00
N ILE A 115 -2.85 -19.22 1.19
CA ILE A 115 -2.47 -18.69 -0.12
C ILE A 115 -3.70 -18.68 -1.05
N GLU A 116 -4.50 -19.74 -1.08
CA GLU A 116 -5.75 -19.77 -1.86
C GLU A 116 -6.77 -18.73 -1.38
N GLN A 117 -6.87 -18.49 -0.05
CA GLN A 117 -7.70 -17.41 0.50
C GLN A 117 -7.25 -16.03 0.01
N LEU A 118 -5.93 -15.78 -0.04
CA LEU A 118 -5.38 -14.55 -0.59
C LEU A 118 -5.69 -14.42 -2.09
N ILE A 119 -5.50 -15.49 -2.88
CA ILE A 119 -5.78 -15.49 -4.32
C ILE A 119 -7.25 -15.19 -4.59
N ALA A 120 -8.17 -15.68 -3.76
CA ALA A 120 -9.59 -15.41 -3.88
C ALA A 120 -9.94 -13.91 -3.78
N VAL A 121 -9.15 -13.10 -3.05
CA VAL A 121 -9.33 -11.64 -2.99
C VAL A 121 -9.20 -10.99 -4.36
N PHE A 122 -8.35 -11.54 -5.23
CA PHE A 122 -8.05 -10.98 -6.55
C PHE A 122 -8.99 -11.45 -7.65
N LYS A 123 -9.99 -12.30 -7.34
CA LYS A 123 -11.04 -12.68 -8.30
C LYS A 123 -11.97 -11.53 -8.67
N GLN A 124 -12.05 -10.50 -7.81
CA GLN A 124 -12.71 -9.26 -8.17
C GLN A 124 -11.83 -8.46 -9.16
N PRO A 125 -12.42 -7.83 -10.19
CA PRO A 125 -11.65 -7.06 -11.18
C PRO A 125 -10.71 -6.05 -10.53
N ILE A 126 -9.43 -6.11 -10.89
CA ILE A 126 -8.40 -5.18 -10.45
C ILE A 126 -8.38 -4.01 -11.44
N LYS A 127 -8.43 -2.78 -10.93
CA LYS A 127 -8.48 -1.56 -11.75
C LYS A 127 -7.29 -0.66 -11.46
N ASP A 128 -6.92 0.14 -12.45
CA ASP A 128 -5.98 1.22 -12.24
C ASP A 128 -6.49 2.18 -11.14
N GLY A 129 -5.60 2.54 -10.22
CA GLY A 129 -5.93 3.31 -9.02
C GLY A 129 -6.48 2.50 -7.84
N ASP A 130 -6.77 1.20 -7.98
CA ASP A 130 -7.18 0.39 -6.83
C ASP A 130 -6.10 0.41 -5.74
N LEU A 131 -6.54 0.58 -4.50
CA LEU A 131 -5.70 0.50 -3.31
C LEU A 131 -5.92 -0.83 -2.60
N TYR A 132 -4.82 -1.54 -2.34
CA TYR A 132 -4.80 -2.73 -1.50
C TYR A 132 -3.98 -2.44 -0.25
N ASP A 133 -4.59 -2.64 0.92
CA ASP A 133 -3.91 -2.53 2.21
C ASP A 133 -3.80 -3.92 2.84
N PHE A 134 -2.58 -4.36 3.10
CA PHE A 134 -2.26 -5.61 3.77
C PHE A 134 -1.76 -5.30 5.17
N ILE A 135 -2.66 -5.29 6.14
CA ILE A 135 -2.43 -4.80 7.50
C ILE A 135 -2.16 -6.00 8.39
N TYR A 136 -0.95 -6.09 8.94
CA TYR A 136 -0.68 -7.04 10.01
C TYR A 136 -1.11 -6.44 11.34
N ARG A 137 -2.06 -7.10 11.98
CA ARG A 137 -2.34 -7.01 13.41
C ARG A 137 -1.84 -8.31 14.01
N PRO A 138 -1.17 -8.34 15.18
CA PRO A 138 -0.59 -9.58 15.70
C PRO A 138 -1.51 -10.79 15.53
N GLN A 139 -0.98 -11.86 14.92
CA GLN A 139 -1.66 -13.10 14.52
C GLN A 139 -2.56 -13.05 13.27
N ASN A 140 -2.83 -11.90 12.67
CA ASN A 140 -3.74 -11.77 11.52
C ASN A 140 -3.23 -10.78 10.46
N LEU A 141 -3.32 -11.18 9.20
CA LEU A 141 -3.20 -10.29 8.05
C LEU A 141 -4.60 -9.91 7.57
N ILE A 142 -4.97 -8.65 7.75
CA ILE A 142 -6.23 -8.08 7.27
C ILE A 142 -5.99 -7.47 5.89
N ILE A 143 -6.84 -7.77 4.92
CA ILE A 143 -6.71 -7.30 3.55
C ILE A 143 -7.88 -6.38 3.25
N LEU A 144 -7.60 -5.14 2.86
CA LEU A 144 -8.59 -4.20 2.38
C LEU A 144 -8.38 -3.95 0.88
N LYS A 145 -9.48 -3.83 0.13
CA LYS A 145 -9.50 -3.27 -1.22
C LYS A 145 -10.33 -1.99 -1.18
N ASN A 146 -9.74 -0.86 -1.55
CA ASN A 146 -10.39 0.46 -1.51
C ASN A 146 -11.07 0.73 -0.16
N SER A 147 -10.32 0.51 0.93
CA SER A 147 -10.78 0.64 2.32
C SER A 147 -11.90 -0.32 2.77
N ARG A 148 -12.34 -1.26 1.93
CA ARG A 148 -13.31 -2.30 2.29
C ARG A 148 -12.59 -3.61 2.59
N GLN A 149 -12.91 -4.23 3.71
CA GLN A 149 -12.29 -5.51 4.08
C GLN A 149 -12.67 -6.60 3.08
N ALA A 150 -11.65 -7.20 2.47
CA ALA A 150 -11.77 -8.30 1.52
C ALA A 150 -11.50 -9.66 2.18
N ALA A 151 -10.56 -9.73 3.12
CA ALA A 151 -10.23 -10.96 3.84
C ALA A 151 -9.53 -10.70 5.18
N THR A 152 -9.46 -11.74 6.00
CA THR A 152 -8.56 -11.82 7.16
C THR A 152 -7.94 -13.21 7.16
N ILE A 153 -6.62 -13.28 7.21
CA ILE A 153 -5.84 -14.52 7.10
C ILE A 153 -4.98 -14.65 8.36
N ALA A 154 -5.14 -15.75 9.08
CA ALA A 154 -4.44 -15.99 10.34
C ALA A 154 -2.98 -16.44 10.13
N GLY A 155 -2.14 -16.12 11.12
CA GLY A 155 -0.80 -16.65 11.30
C GLY A 155 0.33 -15.65 11.08
N ALA A 156 1.24 -15.57 12.05
CA ALA A 156 2.48 -14.80 11.93
C ALA A 156 3.42 -15.40 10.88
N ASP A 157 3.40 -16.72 10.71
CA ASP A 157 4.08 -17.45 9.64
C ASP A 157 3.58 -17.02 8.25
N PHE A 158 2.27 -16.86 8.09
CA PHE A 158 1.69 -16.35 6.85
C PHE A 158 2.08 -14.90 6.60
N LYS A 159 2.06 -14.03 7.64
CA LYS A 159 2.57 -12.66 7.51
C LYS A 159 4.02 -12.64 7.05
N GLN A 160 4.88 -13.43 7.70
CA GLN A 160 6.31 -13.48 7.37
C GLN A 160 6.52 -13.93 5.92
N ALA A 161 5.82 -14.98 5.50
CA ALA A 161 5.86 -15.46 4.11
C ALA A 161 5.33 -14.40 3.11
N PHE A 162 4.21 -13.75 3.43
CA PHE A 162 3.59 -12.74 2.57
C PHE A 162 4.47 -11.49 2.42
N TYR A 163 4.89 -10.86 3.52
CA TYR A 163 5.79 -9.69 3.48
C TYR A 163 7.15 -10.07 2.87
N GLY A 164 7.57 -11.33 3.03
CA GLY A 164 8.78 -11.87 2.44
C GLY A 164 8.81 -11.80 0.91
N ILE A 165 7.66 -11.67 0.24
CA ILE A 165 7.60 -11.43 -1.22
C ILE A 165 8.34 -10.13 -1.59
N TRP A 166 8.29 -9.11 -0.73
CA TRP A 166 8.98 -7.83 -0.94
C TRP A 166 10.28 -7.73 -0.17
N LEU A 167 10.31 -8.22 1.07
CA LEU A 167 11.42 -7.96 2.00
C LEU A 167 12.38 -9.14 2.15
N GLY A 168 12.02 -10.33 1.67
CA GLY A 168 12.80 -11.55 1.86
C GLY A 168 14.15 -11.55 1.15
N ALA A 169 14.87 -12.68 1.25
CA ALA A 169 16.18 -12.85 0.61
C ALA A 169 16.10 -12.90 -0.92
N ARG A 170 14.98 -13.38 -1.47
CA ARG A 170 14.69 -13.42 -2.91
C ARG A 170 13.44 -12.57 -3.21
N PRO A 171 13.53 -11.23 -3.08
CA PRO A 171 12.37 -10.36 -3.23
C PRO A 171 11.88 -10.35 -4.69
N ALA A 172 10.63 -9.96 -4.89
CA ALA A 172 10.05 -9.78 -6.22
C ALA A 172 10.84 -8.78 -7.08
N GLN A 173 11.49 -7.81 -6.43
CA GLN A 173 12.36 -6.81 -7.05
C GLN A 173 13.29 -6.16 -6.01
N GLY A 174 14.60 -6.11 -6.29
CA GLY A 174 15.62 -5.66 -5.32
C GLY A 174 15.58 -4.17 -4.99
N ASN A 175 15.51 -3.28 -5.99
CA ASN A 175 15.39 -1.84 -5.76
C ASN A 175 14.07 -1.47 -5.07
N LEU A 176 12.98 -2.22 -5.31
CA LEU A 176 11.74 -2.04 -4.56
C LEU A 176 11.93 -2.36 -3.07
N LYS A 177 12.62 -3.45 -2.74
CA LYS A 177 12.98 -3.77 -1.35
C LYS A 177 13.76 -2.62 -0.71
N ASN A 178 14.79 -2.11 -1.37
CA ASN A 178 15.61 -1.01 -0.84
C ASN A 178 14.77 0.26 -0.60
N ALA A 179 13.88 0.59 -1.53
CA ALA A 179 12.98 1.73 -1.41
C ALA A 179 11.99 1.57 -0.24
N LEU A 180 11.42 0.38 -0.04
CA LEU A 180 10.52 0.08 1.09
C LEU A 180 11.22 0.13 2.46
N LEU A 181 12.49 -0.27 2.50
CA LEU A 181 13.32 -0.20 3.71
C LEU A 181 13.87 1.21 3.99
N GLY A 182 13.57 2.20 3.14
CA GLY A 182 14.10 3.56 3.32
C GLY A 182 15.61 3.65 3.11
N SER A 183 16.17 2.76 2.28
CA SER A 183 17.60 2.66 1.93
C SER A 183 17.86 3.09 0.47
N GLY A 184 16.88 3.73 -0.17
CA GLY A 184 17.03 4.29 -1.51
C GLY A 184 17.49 5.74 -1.41
N ASP A 185 18.78 5.96 -1.56
CA ASP A 185 19.39 7.20 -2.05
C ASP A 185 20.07 6.89 -3.39
#